data_AF-A0A7S2JTB6-F1
#
_entry.id   AF-A0A7S2JTB6-F1
#
_cell.length_a   1.000
_cell.length_b   1.000
_cell.length_c   1.000
_cell.angle_alpha   90.00
_cell.angle_beta   90.00
_cell.angle_gamma   90.00
#
_symmetry.space_group_name_H-M   'P 1'
#
loop_
_entity.id
_entity.type
_entity.pdbx_description
1 polymer ?
#
loop_
_entity_poly.entity_id
_entity_poly.type
_entity_poly.pdbx_seq_one_letter_code
_entity_poly.pdbx_strand_id
1 'polypeptide(L)'
;AMLAVPAAISDALLIEAAKHRTKARLPVLTWAHPIHGAVLIRCSQPRAGLQSLLTVAERSPADERLLTEVCEAAEAHGDSLGAMQGRHELQMRTRRRVASQKGRRLTEEP
;
A
#
# COMPACT_ATOMS: atom_id res chain seq x y z
N ALA A 1 9.03 11.26 -5.95
CA ALA A 1 9.11 10.16 -4.97
C ALA A 1 8.68 8.86 -5.64
N MET A 2 9.42 7.80 -5.35
CA MET A 2 9.27 6.46 -5.90
C MET A 2 8.66 5.53 -4.83
N LEU A 3 7.77 4.62 -5.22
CA LEU A 3 7.07 3.68 -4.33
C LEU A 3 7.49 2.24 -4.67
N ALA A 4 7.96 1.50 -3.67
CA ALA A 4 8.22 0.07 -3.77
C ALA A 4 6.90 -0.68 -3.56
N VAL A 5 6.44 -1.42 -4.58
CA VAL A 5 5.19 -2.22 -4.53
C VAL A 5 5.43 -3.63 -5.09
N PRO A 6 4.70 -4.65 -4.61
CA PRO A 6 4.84 -6.02 -5.10
C PRO A 6 4.62 -6.12 -6.61
N ALA A 7 5.42 -6.93 -7.30
CA ALA A 7 5.34 -7.09 -8.75
C ALA A 7 3.97 -7.59 -9.25
N ALA A 8 3.25 -8.35 -8.41
CA ALA A 8 1.91 -8.89 -8.67
C ALA A 8 0.81 -7.82 -8.74
N ILE A 9 1.05 -6.62 -8.19
CA ILE A 9 0.04 -5.56 -8.13
C ILE A 9 0.01 -4.73 -9.42
N SER A 10 -1.16 -4.55 -10.01
CA SER A 10 -1.37 -3.70 -11.19
C SER A 10 -1.53 -2.22 -10.84
N ASP A 11 -1.26 -1.32 -11.79
CA ASP A 11 -1.44 0.14 -11.58
C ASP A 11 -2.90 0.52 -11.32
N ALA A 12 -3.85 -0.17 -11.97
CA ALA A 12 -5.27 0.02 -11.74
C ALA A 12 -5.65 -0.26 -10.28
N LEU A 13 -5.11 -1.33 -9.69
CA LEU A 13 -5.35 -1.67 -8.28
C LEU A 13 -4.75 -0.61 -7.34
N LEU A 14 -3.56 -0.09 -7.64
CA LEU A 14 -2.97 1.02 -6.88
C LEU A 14 -3.83 2.29 -6.92
N ILE A 15 -4.42 2.60 -8.08
CA ILE A 15 -5.32 3.75 -8.23
C ILE A 15 -6.58 3.56 -7.39
N GLU A 16 -7.18 2.37 -7.41
CA GLU A 16 -8.36 2.07 -6.58
C GLU A 16 -8.05 2.11 -5.08
N ALA A 17 -6.95 1.48 -4.65
CA ALA A 17 -6.49 1.54 -3.26
C ALA A 17 -6.20 2.98 -2.80
N ALA A 18 -5.66 3.83 -3.69
CA ALA A 18 -5.34 5.21 -3.39
C ALA A 18 -6.59 6.05 -3.08
N LYS A 19 -7.74 5.73 -3.67
CA LYS A 19 -9.01 6.42 -3.38
C LYS A 19 -9.48 6.18 -1.94
N HIS A 20 -9.22 4.99 -1.40
CA HIS A 20 -9.58 4.58 -0.05
C HIS A 20 -8.65 5.15 1.04
N ARG A 21 -7.46 5.64 0.66
CA ARG A 21 -6.44 6.16 1.59
C ARG A 21 -6.42 7.69 1.62
N THR A 22 -6.44 8.30 2.81
CA THR A 22 -6.40 9.77 2.90
C THR A 22 -5.10 10.35 2.35
N LYS A 23 -5.16 11.35 1.47
CA LYS A 23 -3.98 11.91 0.78
C LYS A 23 -3.25 10.89 -0.12
N ALA A 24 -3.91 9.78 -0.49
CA ALA A 24 -3.36 8.72 -1.36
C ALA A 24 -2.00 8.16 -0.90
N ARG A 25 -1.78 8.04 0.42
CA ARG A 25 -0.56 7.41 0.96
C ARG A 25 -0.83 5.92 1.15
N LEU A 26 -0.56 5.18 0.08
CA LEU A 26 -0.71 3.73 0.01
C LEU A 26 0.14 3.00 1.06
N PRO A 27 -0.27 1.78 1.47
CA PRO A 27 0.58 0.83 2.16
C PRO A 27 1.84 0.56 1.35
N VAL A 28 2.98 1.01 1.85
CA VAL A 28 4.29 0.74 1.24
C VAL A 28 5.27 0.23 2.30
N LEU A 29 6.06 -0.76 1.91
CA LEU A 29 7.08 -1.32 2.77
C LEU A 29 8.14 -0.26 3.08
N THR A 30 8.46 -0.10 4.37
CA THR A 30 9.55 0.77 4.84
C THR A 30 10.73 -0.06 5.34
N TRP A 31 10.45 -1.20 5.96
CA TRP A 31 11.46 -2.13 6.44
C TRP A 31 10.88 -3.55 6.55
N ALA A 32 11.70 -4.56 6.31
CA ALA A 32 11.38 -5.96 6.53
C ALA A 32 12.50 -6.61 7.33
N HIS A 33 12.14 -7.45 8.30
CA HIS A 33 13.11 -8.20 9.08
C HIS A 33 13.69 -9.35 8.24
N PRO A 34 15.01 -9.51 8.19
CA PRO A 34 15.66 -10.41 7.25
C PRO A 34 15.42 -11.91 7.51
N ILE A 35 15.11 -12.32 8.73
CA ILE A 35 14.97 -13.74 9.10
C ILE A 35 13.52 -14.21 9.11
N HIS A 36 12.66 -13.60 9.92
CA HIS A 36 11.25 -14.02 10.05
C HIS A 36 10.27 -13.22 9.17
N GLY A 37 10.75 -12.31 8.32
CA GLY A 37 9.89 -11.60 7.36
C GLY A 37 8.94 -10.52 7.90
N ALA A 38 8.85 -10.31 9.23
CA ALA A 38 8.02 -9.24 9.80
C ALA A 38 8.29 -7.86 9.17
N VAL A 39 7.22 -7.10 8.91
CA VAL A 39 7.27 -5.85 8.15
C VAL A 39 6.87 -4.61 8.94
N LEU A 40 7.51 -3.49 8.61
CA LEU A 40 7.05 -2.16 8.94
C LEU A 40 6.55 -1.48 7.66
N ILE A 41 5.26 -1.18 7.65
CA ILE A 41 4.55 -0.55 6.53
C ILE A 41 4.12 0.86 6.96
N ARG A 42 4.32 1.85 6.07
CA ARG A 42 3.80 3.22 6.28
C ARG A 42 2.64 3.49 5.34
N CYS A 43 1.60 4.15 5.85
CA CYS A 43 0.43 4.56 5.07
C CYS A 43 -0.32 5.71 5.76
N SER A 44 -1.30 6.30 5.07
CA SER A 44 -2.31 7.15 5.72
C SER A 44 -3.48 6.33 6.28
N GLN A 45 -4.26 6.91 7.20
CA GLN A 45 -5.52 6.30 7.63
C GLN A 45 -6.43 5.96 6.43
N PRO A 46 -7.14 4.82 6.48
CA PRO A 46 -8.24 4.54 5.55
C PRO A 46 -9.33 5.61 5.69
N ARG A 47 -10.17 5.77 4.67
CA ARG A 47 -11.31 6.70 4.69
C ARG A 47 -12.50 6.12 5.47
N ALA A 48 -12.23 5.58 6.66
CA ALA A 48 -13.24 5.31 7.66
C ALA A 48 -13.56 6.63 8.38
N GLY A 49 -14.58 7.35 7.91
CA GLY A 49 -15.10 8.57 8.55
C GLY A 49 -16.27 8.27 9.50
N LEU A 50 -16.96 9.31 9.98
CA LEU A 50 -18.15 9.17 10.86
C LEU A 50 -19.22 8.22 10.30
N GLN A 51 -19.29 8.08 8.98
CA GLN A 51 -20.15 7.10 8.30
C GLN A 51 -19.82 5.65 8.70
N SER A 52 -18.58 5.30 9.03
CA SER A 52 -18.23 3.93 9.49
C SER A 52 -18.77 3.58 10.89
N LEU A 53 -19.24 4.55 11.67
CA LEU A 53 -19.93 4.33 12.94
C LEU A 53 -21.44 4.14 12.75
N LEU A 54 -22.00 4.60 11.63
CA LEU A 54 -23.42 4.55 11.30
C LEU A 54 -23.76 3.48 10.25
N THR A 55 -22.77 3.10 9.44
CA THR A 55 -22.84 2.04 8.43
C THR A 55 -21.56 1.20 8.47
N VAL A 56 -21.60 -0.01 7.92
CA VAL A 56 -20.41 -0.86 7.78
C VAL A 56 -19.32 -0.04 7.07
N ALA A 57 -18.16 0.12 7.71
CA ALA A 57 -17.00 0.78 7.12
C ALA A 57 -16.78 0.26 5.69
N GLU A 58 -16.72 1.16 4.72
CA GLU A 58 -16.63 0.80 3.31
C GLU A 58 -15.25 0.18 3.04
N ARG A 59 -15.14 -1.14 3.22
CA ARG A 59 -13.93 -1.91 2.98
C ARG A 59 -13.52 -1.77 1.51
N SER A 60 -12.22 -1.68 1.26
CA SER A 60 -11.69 -1.64 -0.10
C SER A 60 -10.96 -2.95 -0.39
N PRO A 61 -11.52 -3.83 -1.25
CA PRO A 61 -10.86 -5.06 -1.67
C PRO A 61 -9.49 -4.79 -2.30
N ALA A 62 -9.34 -3.65 -2.99
CA ALA A 62 -8.07 -3.22 -3.57
C ALA A 62 -7.03 -2.84 -2.50
N ASP A 63 -7.42 -2.09 -1.46
CA ASP A 63 -6.50 -1.73 -0.35
C ASP A 63 -6.11 -2.97 0.47
N GLU A 64 -7.05 -3.88 0.71
CA GLU A 64 -6.83 -5.15 1.41
C GLU A 64 -5.89 -6.07 0.62
N ARG A 65 -6.15 -6.25 -0.69
CA ARG A 65 -5.26 -7.06 -1.54
C ARG A 65 -3.84 -6.49 -1.57
N LEU A 66 -3.71 -5.15 -1.64
CA LEU A 66 -2.41 -4.49 -1.60
C LEU A 66 -1.68 -4.75 -0.27
N LEU A 67 -2.37 -4.70 0.87
CA LEU A 67 -1.78 -5.03 2.17
C LEU A 67 -1.30 -6.48 2.23
N THR A 68 -2.15 -7.43 1.83
CA THR A 68 -1.80 -8.85 1.80
C THR A 68 -0.54 -9.10 0.98
N GLU A 69 -0.48 -8.57 -0.24
CA GLU A 69 0.64 -8.79 -1.16
C GLU A 69 1.95 -8.15 -0.65
N VAL A 70 1.87 -7.02 0.06
CA VAL A 70 3.05 -6.41 0.67
C VAL A 70 3.59 -7.28 1.80
N CYS A 71 2.71 -7.87 2.62
CA CYS A 71 3.11 -8.79 3.69
C CYS A 71 3.69 -10.10 3.12
N GLU A 72 3.00 -10.73 2.18
CA GLU A 72 3.42 -11.99 1.54
C GLU A 72 4.78 -11.83 0.84
N ALA A 73 4.99 -10.73 0.11
CA ALA A 73 6.25 -10.47 -0.57
C ALA A 73 7.45 -10.32 0.39
N ALA A 74 7.20 -9.89 1.64
CA ALA A 74 8.24 -9.74 2.64
C ALA A 74 8.48 -11.02 3.44
N GLU A 75 7.43 -11.79 3.73
CA GLU A 75 7.54 -13.12 4.35
C GLU A 75 8.34 -14.08 3.45
N ALA A 76 8.04 -14.10 2.14
CA ALA A 76 8.78 -14.90 1.18
C ALA A 76 10.29 -14.56 1.15
N HIS A 77 10.64 -13.30 1.40
CA HIS A 77 12.03 -12.87 1.50
C HIS A 77 12.70 -13.32 2.81
N GLY A 78 11.98 -13.27 3.93
CA GLY A 78 12.46 -13.78 5.21
C GLY A 78 12.75 -15.28 5.19
N ASP A 79 11.81 -16.07 4.66
CA ASP A 79 11.95 -17.53 4.55
C ASP A 79 13.14 -17.93 3.66
N SER A 80 13.33 -17.20 2.56
CA SER A 80 14.48 -17.38 1.66
C SER A 80 15.83 -17.15 2.36
N LEU A 81 15.91 -16.17 3.27
CA LEU A 81 17.11 -15.84 4.04
C LEU A 81 17.31 -16.75 5.26
N GLY A 82 16.22 -17.26 5.85
CA GLY A 82 16.26 -18.31 6.87
C GLY A 82 16.77 -19.65 6.33
N ALA A 83 16.50 -19.94 5.05
CA ALA A 83 16.90 -21.17 4.36
C ALA A 83 18.30 -21.12 3.70
N MET A 84 18.84 -19.94 3.38
CA MET A 84 20.15 -19.82 2.73
C MET A 84 20.74 -18.40 2.84
N GLN A 85 22.03 -18.30 3.21
CA GLN A 85 22.84 -17.10 2.93
C GLN A 85 22.91 -16.86 1.42
N GLY A 86 21.99 -16.06 0.89
CA GLY A 86 21.95 -15.67 -0.52
C GLY A 86 21.10 -14.42 -0.67
N ARG A 87 21.69 -13.35 -1.22
CA ARG A 87 21.02 -12.06 -1.45
C ARG A 87 19.90 -12.22 -2.48
N HIS A 88 18.68 -12.52 -2.03
CA HIS A 88 17.50 -12.46 -2.88
C HIS A 88 16.89 -11.06 -2.81
N GLU A 89 16.91 -10.32 -3.90
CA GLU A 89 16.32 -8.98 -3.95
C GLU A 89 14.80 -9.06 -3.72
N LEU A 90 14.31 -8.24 -2.81
CA LEU A 90 12.88 -8.01 -2.67
C LEU A 90 12.35 -7.54 -4.03
N GLN A 91 11.50 -8.32 -4.70
CA GLN A 91 10.95 -7.99 -6.03
C GLN A 91 9.89 -6.88 -5.94
N MET A 92 10.28 -5.75 -5.36
CA MET A 92 9.47 -4.55 -5.32
C MET A 92 9.74 -3.74 -6.59
N ARG A 93 8.71 -3.58 -7.41
CA ARG A 93 8.80 -2.66 -8.56
C ARG A 93 8.73 -1.24 -8.04
N THR A 94 9.61 -0.39 -8.56
CA THR A 94 9.60 1.02 -8.20
C THR A 94 8.65 1.80 -9.11
N ARG A 95 7.62 2.44 -8.54
CA ARG A 95 6.60 3.19 -9.29
C ARG A 95 6.56 4.66 -8.91
N ARG A 96 6.17 5.52 -9.86
CA ARG A 96 5.94 6.95 -9.58
C ARG A 96 4.69 7.09 -8.70
N ARG A 97 4.75 8.04 -7.76
CA ARG A 97 3.66 8.33 -6.83
C ARG A 97 2.36 8.64 -7.59
N VAL A 98 1.26 7.97 -7.22
CA VAL A 98 -0.09 8.31 -7.72
C VAL A 98 -0.43 9.72 -7.22
N ALA A 99 -0.72 10.64 -8.13
CA ALA A 99 -1.09 12.01 -7.77
C ALA A 99 -2.45 12.00 -7.05
N SER A 100 -2.49 12.55 -5.83
CA SER A 100 -3.75 12.75 -5.13
C SER A 100 -4.46 13.96 -5.74
N GLN A 101 -5.49 13.74 -6.56
CA GLN A 101 -6.43 14.79 -6.93
C GLN A 101 -7.26 15.17 -5.68
N LYS A 102 -6.74 16.07 -4.84
CA LYS A 102 -7.53 16.70 -3.79
C LYS A 102 -7.19 18.19 -3.75
N GLY A 103 -7.88 18.98 -4.57
CA GLY A 103 -7.65 20.43 -4.64
C GLY A 103 -8.26 21.21 -5.81
N ARG A 104 -9.41 20.83 -6.40
CA ARG A 104 -10.26 21.81 -7.11
C ARG A 104 -11.48 22.07 -6.24
N ARG A 105 -11.39 23.11 -5.40
CA ARG A 105 -12.56 23.78 -4.87
C ARG A 105 -13.12 24.56 -6.07
N LEU A 106 -14.31 24.18 -6.56
CA LEU A 106 -15.05 25.03 -7.49
C LEU A 106 -15.44 26.26 -6.68
N THR A 107 -14.69 27.35 -6.85
CA THR A 107 -15.22 28.69 -6.58
C THR A 107 -16.04 29.05 -7.82
N GLU A 108 -17.33 28.73 -7.78
CA GLU A 108 -18.29 29.50 -8.56
C GLU A 108 -18.51 30.80 -7.78
N GLU A 109 -18.03 31.89 -8.35
CA GLU A 109 -18.32 33.27 -7.94
C GLU A 109 -19.20 33.89 -9.04
N PRO A 110 -20.01 34.90 -8.68
CA PRO A 110 -21.45 34.99 -9.03
C PRO A 110 -21.80 35.43 -10.45
#